data_AF-A0A1B8D2H0-F1
#
_entry.id   AF-A0A1B8D2H0-F1
#
_cell.length_a   1.000
_cell.length_b   1.000
_cell.length_c   1.000
_cell.angle_alpha   90.00
_cell.angle_beta   90.00
_cell.angle_gamma   90.00
#
_symmetry.space_group_name_H-M   'P 1'
#
loop_
_entity.id
_entity.type
_entity.pdbx_description
1 polymer ?
#
loop_
_entity_poly.entity_id
_entity_poly.type
_entity_poly.pdbx_seq_one_letter_code
_entity_poly.pdbx_strand_id
1 'polypeptide(L)'
;MLFPQLLPLVLATLVVAQDPVETKITFYADFDYKGMSTNYVTSNPSYRGHCENIFLYIEGPIKSAQISRGSECYMFKERRCEGEAVTIFFEDEPHILPEFWAKSVECNFPIQGVLPGM
;
A
#
# COMPACT_ATOMS: atom_id res chain seq x y z
N MET A 1 37.06 51.37 -20.94
CA MET A 1 37.71 50.06 -20.65
C MET A 1 36.62 49.14 -20.12
N LEU A 2 36.52 47.94 -20.70
CA LEU A 2 35.37 47.03 -20.60
C LEU A 2 35.12 46.52 -19.17
N PHE A 3 33.85 46.51 -18.76
CA PHE A 3 33.35 45.69 -17.65
C PHE A 3 32.97 44.31 -18.21
N PRO A 4 33.63 43.21 -17.82
CA PRO A 4 33.05 41.89 -18.04
C PRO A 4 31.99 41.68 -16.94
N GLN A 5 30.72 41.84 -17.30
CA GLN A 5 29.60 41.42 -16.46
C GLN A 5 29.58 39.89 -16.43
N LEU A 6 30.16 39.30 -15.37
CA LEU A 6 30.04 37.89 -15.06
C LEU A 6 28.57 37.58 -14.76
N LEU A 7 27.90 36.90 -15.70
CA LEU A 7 26.59 36.30 -15.45
C LEU A 7 26.74 35.22 -14.37
N PRO A 8 26.00 35.27 -13.26
CA PRO A 8 25.94 34.13 -12.36
C PRO A 8 25.13 33.03 -13.07
N LEU A 9 25.77 31.90 -13.37
CA LEU A 9 25.05 30.65 -13.61
C LEU A 9 24.34 30.29 -12.31
N VAL A 10 23.06 30.66 -12.21
CA VAL A 10 22.19 30.14 -11.16
C VAL A 10 21.83 28.71 -11.59
N LEU A 11 22.59 27.74 -11.06
CA LEU A 11 22.27 26.33 -11.18
C LEU A 11 21.03 26.08 -10.30
N ALA A 12 19.84 26.14 -10.90
CA ALA A 12 18.61 25.75 -10.25
C ALA A 12 18.63 24.22 -10.08
N THR A 13 19.10 23.74 -8.94
CA THR A 13 18.88 22.37 -8.51
C THR A 13 17.39 22.24 -8.17
N LEU A 14 16.63 21.64 -9.09
CA LEU A 14 15.31 21.08 -8.78
C LEU A 14 15.54 19.95 -7.78
N VAL A 15 15.60 20.30 -6.49
CA VAL A 15 15.34 19.35 -5.42
C VAL A 15 13.86 19.05 -5.54
N VAL A 16 13.54 17.99 -6.28
CA VAL A 16 12.23 17.36 -6.18
C VAL A 16 12.21 16.79 -4.76
N ALA A 17 11.58 17.52 -3.84
CA ALA A 17 11.15 16.93 -2.59
C ALA A 17 10.26 15.76 -3.01
N GLN A 18 10.83 14.56 -2.98
CA GLN A 18 10.05 13.34 -3.11
C GLN A 18 9.22 13.30 -1.84
N ASP A 19 8.02 13.89 -1.90
CA ASP A 19 7.00 13.59 -0.91
C ASP A 19 6.96 12.06 -0.80
N PRO A 20 7.04 11.50 0.41
CA PRO A 20 7.00 10.07 0.59
C PRO A 20 5.72 9.57 -0.09
N VAL A 21 5.86 8.75 -1.14
CA VAL A 21 4.75 8.22 -1.93
C VAL A 21 3.92 7.33 -1.02
N GLU A 22 2.94 7.90 -0.34
CA GLU A 22 2.10 7.21 0.63
C GLU A 22 1.56 5.94 -0.01
N THR A 23 2.03 4.81 0.49
CA THR A 23 1.69 3.52 -0.08
C THR A 23 0.39 3.08 0.56
N LYS A 24 -0.65 2.92 -0.25
CA LYS A 24 -2.03 2.75 0.19
C LYS A 24 -2.62 1.47 -0.37
N ILE A 25 -3.22 0.68 0.52
CA ILE A 25 -3.98 -0.51 0.16
C ILE A 25 -5.45 -0.24 0.47
N THR A 26 -6.36 -0.64 -0.41
CA THR A 26 -7.79 -0.45 -0.18
C THR A 26 -8.51 -1.79 -0.24
N PHE A 27 -9.29 -2.11 0.78
CA PHE A 27 -10.09 -3.33 0.85
C PHE A 27 -11.57 -3.01 0.69
N TYR A 28 -12.30 -3.88 0.00
CA TYR A 28 -13.71 -3.66 -0.36
C TYR A 28 -14.58 -4.86 0.02
N ALA A 29 -15.79 -4.57 0.48
CA ALA A 29 -16.79 -5.57 0.84
C ALA A 29 -17.46 -6.26 -0.37
N ASP A 30 -17.34 -5.69 -1.58
CA ASP A 30 -17.87 -6.25 -2.82
C ASP A 30 -16.81 -6.39 -3.91
N PHE A 31 -17.19 -7.08 -4.99
CA PHE A 31 -16.34 -7.28 -6.17
C PHE A 31 -16.13 -5.98 -6.95
N ASP A 32 -15.10 -5.97 -7.79
CA ASP A 32 -14.75 -4.89 -8.70
C ASP A 32 -14.56 -3.53 -7.99
N TYR A 33 -13.99 -3.56 -6.78
CA TYR A 33 -13.66 -2.37 -5.97
C TYR A 33 -14.89 -1.54 -5.57
N LYS A 34 -15.98 -2.22 -5.21
CA LYS A 34 -17.27 -1.60 -4.84
C LYS A 34 -17.66 -1.84 -3.38
N GLY A 35 -18.69 -1.13 -2.96
CA GLY A 35 -19.29 -1.27 -1.63
C GLY A 35 -18.50 -0.53 -0.56
N MET A 36 -18.69 -0.94 0.70
CA MET A 36 -17.96 -0.36 1.82
C MET A 36 -16.47 -0.70 1.71
N SER A 37 -15.62 0.27 2.02
CA SER A 37 -14.17 0.13 1.86
C SER A 37 -13.39 0.77 3.00
N THR A 38 -12.21 0.24 3.27
CA THR A 38 -11.25 0.87 4.18
C THR A 38 -9.89 0.98 3.54
N ASN A 39 -9.17 2.05 3.89
CA ASN A 39 -7.81 2.27 3.45
C ASN A 39 -6.87 1.79 4.55
N TYR A 40 -5.94 0.92 4.18
CA TYR A 40 -4.79 0.62 5.01
C TYR A 40 -3.58 1.40 4.49
N VAL A 41 -3.18 2.40 5.28
CA VAL A 41 -2.06 3.29 4.99
C VAL A 41 -1.02 3.12 6.09
N THR A 42 0.25 3.11 5.71
CA THR A 42 1.35 3.27 6.68
C THR A 42 2.27 4.39 6.21
N SER A 43 2.64 5.26 7.15
CA SER A 43 3.71 6.23 6.98
C SER A 43 5.06 5.69 7.45
N ASN A 44 5.09 4.47 7.99
CA ASN A 44 6.29 3.86 8.55
C ASN A 44 6.65 2.57 7.78
N PRO A 45 7.70 2.58 6.94
CA PRO A 45 8.14 1.40 6.19
C PRO A 45 8.69 0.27 7.08
N SER A 46 8.96 0.54 8.36
CA SER A 46 9.31 -0.48 9.37
C SER A 46 8.07 -1.14 10.00
N TYR A 47 6.86 -0.66 9.69
CA TYR A 47 5.60 -1.23 10.18
C TYR A 47 5.28 -2.49 9.39
N ARG A 48 5.89 -3.60 9.80
CA ARG A 48 5.66 -4.94 9.26
C ARG A 48 4.76 -5.74 10.19
N GLY A 49 3.84 -6.51 9.61
CA GLY A 49 3.13 -7.58 10.32
C GLY A 49 2.19 -7.14 11.44
N HIS A 50 1.57 -5.96 11.36
CA HIS A 50 0.45 -5.67 12.24
C HIS A 50 -0.83 -6.26 11.66
N CYS A 51 -1.57 -7.00 12.49
CA CYS A 51 -2.84 -7.56 12.11
C CYS A 51 -3.95 -6.51 12.18
N GLU A 52 -4.61 -6.28 11.05
CA GLU A 52 -5.74 -5.37 10.93
C GLU A 52 -7.05 -6.12 10.75
N ASN A 53 -8.03 -5.82 11.61
CA ASN A 53 -9.37 -6.41 11.52
C ASN A 53 -10.25 -5.64 10.53
N ILE A 54 -10.06 -5.93 9.24
CA ILE A 54 -10.78 -5.29 8.14
C ILE A 54 -12.30 -5.47 8.23
N PHE A 55 -12.76 -6.62 8.73
CA PHE A 55 -14.17 -6.95 8.84
C PHE A 55 -14.99 -5.93 9.63
N LEU A 56 -14.41 -5.28 10.63
CA LEU A 56 -15.09 -4.24 11.40
C LEU A 56 -15.25 -2.93 10.62
N TYR A 57 -14.33 -2.64 9.68
CA TYR A 57 -14.35 -1.39 8.92
C TYR A 57 -15.24 -1.46 7.68
N ILE A 58 -15.36 -2.66 7.07
CA ILE A 58 -16.16 -2.86 5.86
C ILE A 58 -17.44 -3.65 6.10
N GLU A 59 -17.73 -3.99 7.37
CA GLU A 59 -18.91 -4.75 7.83
C GLU A 59 -19.11 -6.11 7.12
N GLY A 60 -18.03 -6.73 6.66
CA GLY A 60 -18.06 -7.94 5.86
C GLY A 60 -16.68 -8.49 5.53
N PRO A 61 -16.60 -9.67 4.86
CA PRO A 61 -15.33 -10.17 4.36
C PRO A 61 -14.83 -9.33 3.17
N ILE A 62 -13.53 -9.36 2.96
CA ILE A 62 -12.88 -8.73 1.82
C ILE A 62 -13.18 -9.54 0.56
N LYS A 63 -13.71 -8.88 -0.47
CA LYS A 63 -14.05 -9.51 -1.77
C LYS A 63 -13.29 -8.92 -2.96
N SER A 64 -12.75 -7.71 -2.81
CA SER A 64 -11.78 -7.15 -3.75
C SER A 64 -10.81 -6.24 -3.01
N ALA A 65 -9.61 -6.04 -3.58
CA ALA A 65 -8.57 -5.23 -2.97
C ALA A 65 -7.74 -4.51 -4.04
N GLN A 66 -7.38 -3.26 -3.77
CA GLN A 66 -6.36 -2.54 -4.53
C GLN A 66 -5.07 -2.54 -3.73
N ILE A 67 -4.04 -3.23 -4.25
CA ILE A 67 -2.77 -3.44 -3.57
C ILE A 67 -1.73 -2.55 -4.21
N SER A 68 -1.16 -1.64 -3.43
CA SER A 68 -0.04 -0.83 -3.90
C SER A 68 1.14 -1.69 -4.35
N ARG A 69 1.80 -1.26 -5.43
CA ARG A 69 2.94 -1.97 -6.01
C ARG A 69 4.04 -2.21 -4.96
N GLY A 70 4.45 -3.48 -4.84
CA GLY A 70 5.51 -3.88 -3.92
C GLY A 70 5.04 -4.13 -2.48
N SER A 71 3.74 -3.97 -2.21
CA SER A 71 3.13 -4.45 -0.98
C SER A 71 2.77 -5.93 -1.10
N GLU A 72 2.75 -6.61 0.04
CA GLU A 72 2.26 -7.98 0.18
C GLU A 72 1.26 -8.01 1.33
N CYS A 73 0.12 -8.67 1.15
CA CYS A 73 -0.92 -8.80 2.17
C CYS A 73 -1.27 -10.27 2.39
N TYR A 74 -1.04 -10.74 3.61
CA TYR A 74 -1.45 -12.05 4.10
C TYR A 74 -2.90 -11.98 4.56
N MET A 75 -3.74 -12.86 4.04
CA MET A 75 -5.19 -12.81 4.22
C MET A 75 -5.64 -13.88 5.20
N PHE A 76 -6.44 -13.54 6.22
CA PHE A 76 -6.85 -14.47 7.27
C PHE A 76 -8.38 -14.55 7.41
N LYS A 77 -8.90 -15.76 7.61
CA LYS A 77 -10.35 -16.00 7.82
C LYS A 77 -10.86 -15.49 9.16
N GLU A 78 -9.98 -15.39 10.15
CA GLU A 78 -10.33 -14.90 11.48
C GLU A 78 -10.07 -13.41 11.63
N ARG A 79 -10.58 -12.81 12.69
CA ARG A 79 -10.57 -11.34 12.89
C ARG A 79 -9.26 -10.79 13.47
N ARG A 80 -8.34 -11.66 13.87
CA ARG A 80 -7.11 -11.32 14.60
C ARG A 80 -5.88 -12.03 14.02
N CYS A 81 -5.92 -12.36 12.73
CA CYS A 81 -4.84 -13.05 12.02
C CYS A 81 -4.42 -14.35 12.71
N GLU A 82 -5.41 -15.06 13.27
CA GLU A 82 -5.21 -16.35 13.93
C GLU A 82 -5.17 -17.47 12.88
N GLY A 83 -4.23 -18.40 13.05
CA GLY A 83 -4.06 -19.54 12.16
C GLY A 83 -3.21 -19.23 10.91
N GLU A 84 -3.33 -20.08 9.90
CA GLU A 84 -2.62 -19.91 8.62
C GLU A 84 -3.35 -18.91 7.71
N ALA A 85 -2.56 -18.12 6.98
CA ALA A 85 -3.11 -17.27 5.93
C ALA A 85 -3.75 -18.12 4.83
N VAL A 86 -4.93 -17.73 4.37
CA VAL A 86 -5.65 -18.44 3.30
C VAL A 86 -5.12 -18.13 1.92
N THR A 87 -4.50 -16.95 1.75
CA THR A 87 -3.80 -16.54 0.54
C THR A 87 -2.90 -15.34 0.82
N ILE A 88 -2.08 -14.95 -0.15
CA ILE A 88 -1.24 -13.75 -0.13
C ILE A 88 -1.49 -12.99 -1.43
N PHE A 89 -1.77 -11.70 -1.34
CA PHE A 89 -1.95 -10.82 -2.50
C PHE A 89 -0.80 -9.83 -2.65
N PHE A 90 -0.35 -9.65 -3.89
CA PHE A 90 0.78 -8.77 -4.27
C PHE A 90 0.37 -7.68 -5.27
N GLU A 91 -0.83 -7.80 -5.84
CA GLU A 91 -1.38 -6.92 -6.86
C GLU A 91 -2.88 -6.76 -6.67
N ASP A 92 -3.48 -5.88 -7.46
CA ASP A 92 -4.92 -5.62 -7.41
C ASP A 92 -5.73 -6.90 -7.71
N GLU A 93 -6.75 -7.13 -6.88
CA GLU A 93 -7.63 -8.29 -6.97
C GLU A 93 -9.08 -7.83 -7.07
N PRO A 94 -9.68 -7.77 -8.28
CA PRO A 94 -11.05 -7.33 -8.46
C PRO A 94 -12.07 -8.38 -7.98
N HIS A 95 -11.67 -9.65 -7.89
CA HIS A 95 -12.58 -10.75 -7.57
C HIS A 95 -11.88 -11.85 -6.77
N ILE A 96 -11.99 -11.76 -5.45
CA ILE A 96 -11.47 -12.78 -4.54
C ILE A 96 -12.50 -13.90 -4.41
N LEU A 97 -12.08 -15.15 -4.67
CA LEU A 97 -12.94 -16.32 -4.55
C LEU A 97 -13.39 -16.55 -3.08
N PRO A 98 -14.61 -17.08 -2.84
CA PRO A 98 -15.17 -17.23 -1.50
C PRO A 98 -14.29 -17.99 -0.49
N GLU A 99 -13.52 -18.98 -0.94
CA GLU A 99 -12.60 -19.74 -0.10
C GLU A 99 -11.43 -18.92 0.46
N PHE A 100 -11.11 -17.81 -0.20
CA PHE A 100 -10.04 -16.85 0.14
C PHE A 100 -10.57 -15.56 0.76
N TRP A 101 -11.89 -15.45 0.97
CA TRP A 101 -12.47 -14.32 1.70
C TRP A 101 -11.88 -14.23 3.10
N ALA A 102 -11.43 -13.02 3.44
CA ALA A 102 -10.72 -12.75 4.67
C ALA A 102 -11.43 -11.71 5.52
N LYS A 103 -11.21 -11.79 6.83
CA LYS A 103 -11.72 -10.84 7.84
C LYS A 103 -10.61 -9.94 8.38
N SER A 104 -9.37 -10.41 8.41
CA SER A 104 -8.22 -9.62 8.80
C SER A 104 -7.05 -9.82 7.86
N VAL A 105 -6.11 -8.88 7.90
CA VAL A 105 -4.92 -8.89 7.04
C VAL A 105 -3.69 -8.50 7.83
N GLU A 106 -2.54 -9.01 7.41
CA GLU A 106 -1.23 -8.45 7.75
C GLU A 106 -0.58 -8.01 6.44
N CYS A 107 -0.26 -6.72 6.31
CA CYS A 107 0.39 -6.22 5.11
C CYS A 107 1.78 -5.68 5.40
N ASN A 108 2.71 -5.98 4.50
CA ASN A 108 4.02 -5.34 4.46
C ASN A 108 4.04 -4.38 3.28
N PHE A 109 4.55 -3.19 3.52
CA PHE A 109 4.68 -2.14 2.51
C PHE A 109 6.14 -2.10 2.01
N PRO A 110 6.36 -1.71 0.74
CA PRO A 110 7.70 -1.54 0.22
C PRO A 110 8.45 -0.49 1.04
N ILE A 111 9.72 -0.77 1.36
CA ILE A 111 10.58 0.21 2.01
C ILE A 111 10.86 1.33 0.99
N GLN A 112 10.32 2.52 1.23
CA GLN A 112 10.68 3.70 0.45
C GLN A 112 12.18 3.97 0.62
N GLY A 113 12.98 3.72 -0.42
CA GLY A 113 14.42 3.96 -0.39
C GLY A 113 15.30 3.00 -1.17
N VAL A 114 14.77 1.90 -1.72
CA VAL A 114 15.57 1.00 -2.59
C VAL A 114 14.93 0.92 -3.97
N LEU A 115 15.34 1.84 -4.85
CA LEU A 115 15.28 1.57 -6.28
C LEU A 115 16.14 0.32 -6.54
N PRO A 116 15.61 -0.75 -7.16
CA PRO A 116 16.48 -1.79 -7.71
C PRO A 116 17.38 -1.10 -8.75
N GLY A 117 18.69 -1.21 -8.53
CA GLY A 117 19.71 -0.44 -9.25
C GLY A 117 19.55 -0.46 -10.76
N MET A 118 19.68 0.73 -11.34
CA MET A 118 20.11 0.94 -12.72
C MET A 118 21.62 0.75 -12.81
#